data_AF-A0A839U0L6-F1
#
_entry.id   AF-A0A839U0L6-F1
#
_cell.length_a   1.000
_cell.length_b   1.000
_cell.length_c   1.000
_cell.angle_alpha   90.00
_cell.angle_beta   90.00
_cell.angle_gamma   90.00
#
_symmetry.space_group_name_H-M   'P 1'
#
loop_
_entity.id
_entity.type
_entity.pdbx_description
1 polymer ?
#
loop_
_entity_poly.entity_id
_entity_poly.type
_entity_poly.pdbx_seq_one_letter_code
_entity_poly.pdbx_strand_id
1 'polypeptide(L)'
;MNESFQDLTKEELKALDATRKIRDNEVLKYVVAAFDRLSTALLVVGFLGPIAGMITNPSLFQHYDWLERISVFAMMIQASMVSYGLHLYGRTKLRNGWQ
;
A
#
# COMPACT_ATOMS: atom_id res chain seq x y z
N MET A 1 5.76 -41.42 32.21
CA MET A 1 6.20 -40.09 32.69
C MET A 1 6.81 -39.22 31.58
N ASN A 2 6.49 -39.47 30.29
CA ASN A 2 7.08 -38.75 29.14
C ASN A 2 6.05 -37.89 28.38
N GLU A 3 4.75 -38.19 28.53
CA GLU A 3 3.65 -37.47 27.85
C GLU A 3 3.45 -36.05 28.40
N SER A 4 3.57 -35.88 29.72
CA SER A 4 3.44 -34.56 30.38
C SER A 4 4.51 -33.56 29.92
N PHE A 5 5.73 -34.00 29.65
CA PHE A 5 6.80 -33.13 29.15
C PHE A 5 6.60 -32.76 27.68
N GLN A 6 6.15 -33.70 26.84
CA GLN A 6 5.86 -33.43 25.44
C GLN A 6 4.69 -32.45 25.27
N ASP A 7 3.64 -32.56 26.08
CA ASP A 7 2.51 -31.64 26.03
C ASP A 7 2.88 -30.24 26.53
N LEU A 8 3.73 -30.13 27.56
CA LEU A 8 4.29 -28.84 28.00
C LEU A 8 5.10 -28.17 26.89
N THR A 9 5.99 -28.91 26.21
CA THR A 9 6.75 -28.35 25.08
C THR A 9 5.87 -27.95 23.89
N LYS A 10 4.76 -28.66 23.63
CA LYS A 10 3.82 -28.30 22.55
C LYS A 10 3.01 -27.05 22.89
N GLU A 11 2.59 -26.89 24.14
CA GLU A 11 1.92 -25.69 24.64
C GLU A 11 2.85 -24.47 24.56
N GLU A 12 4.11 -24.60 24.97
CA GLU A 12 5.12 -23.55 24.86
C GLU A 12 5.41 -23.17 23.40
N LEU A 13 5.52 -24.16 22.50
CA LEU A 13 5.66 -23.93 21.05
C LEU A 13 4.45 -23.19 20.47
N LYS A 14 3.22 -23.56 20.85
CA LYS A 14 2.00 -22.85 20.42
C LYS A 14 1.96 -21.42 20.96
N ALA A 15 2.38 -21.20 22.20
CA ALA A 15 2.45 -19.87 22.80
C ALA A 15 3.49 -18.98 22.10
N LEU A 16 4.65 -19.53 21.74
CA LEU A 16 5.67 -18.86 20.93
C LEU A 16 5.15 -18.51 19.53
N ASP A 17 4.47 -19.44 18.85
CA ASP A 17 3.86 -19.18 17.54
C ASP A 17 2.74 -18.14 17.60
N ALA A 18 1.91 -18.17 18.64
CA ALA A 18 0.88 -17.16 18.87
C ALA A 18 1.49 -15.77 19.07
N THR A 19 2.56 -15.68 19.87
CA THR A 19 3.29 -14.42 20.11
C THR A 19 3.93 -13.90 18.82
N ARG A 20 4.51 -14.79 18.01
CA ARG A 20 5.09 -14.44 16.71
C ARG A 20 4.03 -13.92 15.73
N LYS A 21 2.87 -14.58 15.65
CA LYS A 21 1.72 -14.13 14.84
C LYS A 21 1.18 -12.78 15.27
N ILE A 22 1.11 -12.49 16.57
CA ILE A 22 0.66 -11.20 17.08
C ILE A 22 1.62 -10.09 16.62
N ARG A 23 2.93 -10.29 16.79
CA ARG A 23 3.95 -9.34 16.34
C ARG A 23 3.90 -9.12 14.83
N ASP A 24 3.80 -10.19 14.04
CA ASP A 24 3.77 -10.11 12.59
C ASP A 24 2.49 -9.40 12.10
N ASN A 25 1.37 -9.56 12.80
CA ASN A 25 0.14 -8.80 12.57
C ASN A 25 0.28 -7.31 12.93
N GLU A 26 1.04 -6.95 13.96
CA GLU A 26 1.32 -5.53 14.27
C GLU A 26 2.18 -4.89 13.17
N VAL A 27 3.24 -5.57 12.72
CA VAL A 27 4.07 -5.11 11.60
C VAL A 27 3.22 -4.94 10.35
N LEU A 28 2.30 -5.87 10.08
CA LEU A 28 1.38 -5.80 8.95
C LEU A 28 0.51 -4.54 8.99
N LYS A 29 0.02 -4.14 10.16
CA LYS A 29 -0.77 -2.89 10.30
C LYS A 29 0.05 -1.67 9.91
N TYR A 30 1.31 -1.58 10.34
CA TYR A 30 2.20 -0.47 9.95
C TYR A 30 2.50 -0.48 8.45
N VAL A 31 2.77 -1.66 7.89
CA VAL A 31 3.03 -1.82 6.45
C VAL A 31 1.81 -1.39 5.63
N VAL A 32 0.61 -1.80 6.03
CA VAL A 32 -0.61 -1.40 5.32
C VAL A 32 -0.88 0.10 5.46
N ALA A 33 -0.68 0.67 6.65
CA ALA A 33 -0.79 2.12 6.84
C ALA A 33 0.23 2.90 5.97
N ALA A 34 1.44 2.38 5.79
CA ALA A 34 2.44 2.95 4.89
C ALA A 34 1.99 2.87 3.42
N PHE A 35 1.44 1.74 2.98
CA PHE A 35 0.87 1.60 1.63
C PHE A 35 -0.30 2.55 1.38
N ASP A 36 -1.16 2.77 2.36
CA ASP A 36 -2.30 3.70 2.24
C ASP A 36 -1.84 5.16 2.11
N ARG A 37 -0.82 5.55 2.89
CA ARG A 37 -0.16 6.87 2.77
C ARG A 37 0.53 7.02 1.42
N LEU A 38 1.24 6.00 0.95
CA LEU A 38 1.90 6.01 -0.35
C LEU A 38 0.88 6.13 -1.49
N SER A 39 -0.23 5.38 -1.41
CA SER A 39 -1.34 5.45 -2.35
C SER A 39 -1.91 6.86 -2.44
N THR A 40 -2.15 7.48 -1.29
CA THR A 40 -2.67 8.86 -1.22
C THR A 40 -1.67 9.85 -1.80
N ALA A 41 -0.38 9.74 -1.48
CA ALA A 41 0.66 10.59 -2.03
C ALA A 41 0.79 10.45 -3.55
N LEU A 42 0.70 9.22 -4.08
CA LEU A 42 0.68 8.94 -5.52
C LEU A 42 -0.51 9.59 -6.22
N LEU A 43 -1.69 9.56 -5.61
CA LEU A 43 -2.88 10.21 -6.16
C LEU A 43 -2.72 11.74 -6.14
N VAL A 44 -2.25 12.31 -5.03
CA VAL A 44 -2.06 13.76 -4.91
C VAL A 44 -1.00 14.25 -5.89
N VAL A 45 0.17 13.61 -5.95
CA VAL A 45 1.27 14.08 -6.81
C VAL A 45 1.04 13.72 -8.27
N GLY A 46 0.59 12.50 -8.55
CA GLY A 46 0.46 11.98 -9.91
C GLY A 46 -0.83 12.37 -10.62
N PHE A 47 -1.92 12.60 -9.90
CA PHE A 47 -3.20 13.03 -10.48
C PHE A 47 -3.48 14.52 -10.22
N LEU A 48 -3.44 14.97 -8.96
CA LEU A 48 -3.73 16.38 -8.64
C LEU A 48 -2.59 17.33 -9.01
N GLY A 49 -1.34 16.89 -8.96
CA GLY A 49 -0.16 17.69 -9.30
C GLY A 49 -0.23 18.31 -10.70
N PRO A 50 -0.44 17.51 -11.77
CA PRO A 50 -0.61 18.04 -13.13
C PRO A 50 -1.80 19.01 -13.26
N ILE A 51 -2.92 18.75 -12.57
CA ILE A 51 -4.09 19.64 -12.57
C ILE A 51 -3.75 20.98 -11.92
N ALA A 52 -3.13 20.95 -10.74
CA ALA A 52 -2.68 22.15 -10.05
C ALA A 52 -1.65 22.92 -10.90
N GLY A 53 -0.74 22.24 -11.57
CA GLY A 53 0.21 22.84 -12.52
C GLY A 53 -0.49 23.53 -13.68
N MET A 54 -1.50 22.90 -14.27
CA MET A 54 -2.31 23.50 -15.35
C MET A 54 -3.05 24.76 -14.89
N ILE A 55 -3.61 24.77 -13.68
CA ILE A 55 -4.36 25.92 -13.14
C ILE A 55 -3.43 27.06 -12.75
N THR A 56 -2.34 26.75 -12.03
CA THR A 56 -1.43 27.76 -11.47
C THR A 56 -0.48 28.33 -12.51
N ASN A 57 -0.10 27.55 -13.52
CA ASN A 57 0.75 28.02 -14.60
C ASN A 57 0.38 27.36 -15.94
N PRO A 58 -0.60 27.94 -16.67
CA PRO A 58 -1.06 27.42 -17.95
C PRO A 58 0.04 27.36 -19.02
N SER A 59 1.10 28.18 -18.91
CA SER A 59 2.17 28.23 -19.91
C SER A 59 3.03 26.96 -19.92
N LEU A 60 3.04 26.20 -18.81
CA LEU A 60 3.71 24.89 -18.72
C LEU A 60 3.19 23.89 -19.76
N PHE A 61 1.90 23.94 -20.08
CA PHE A 61 1.25 22.99 -20.99
C PHE A 61 0.93 23.60 -22.37
N GLN A 62 1.11 24.91 -22.54
CA GLN A 62 0.90 25.58 -23.83
C GLN A 62 1.88 25.10 -24.90
N HIS A 63 3.09 24.72 -24.51
CA HIS A 63 4.16 24.30 -25.41
C HIS A 63 4.15 22.79 -25.69
N TYR A 64 3.22 22.06 -25.05
CA TYR A 64 3.17 20.61 -25.19
C TYR A 64 2.52 20.21 -26.50
N ASP A 65 3.21 19.35 -27.24
CA ASP A 65 2.66 18.69 -28.42
C ASP A 65 1.52 17.73 -28.03
N TRP A 66 0.70 17.34 -29.01
CA TRP A 66 -0.48 16.50 -28.75
C TRP A 66 -0.11 15.17 -28.06
N LEU A 67 1.04 14.58 -28.42
CA LEU A 67 1.56 13.35 -27.82
C LEU A 67 1.96 13.55 -26.36
N GLU A 68 2.54 14.70 -26.03
CA GLU A 68 2.96 15.04 -24.67
C GLU A 68 1.76 15.31 -23.76
N ARG A 69 0.69 15.88 -24.30
CA ARG A 69 -0.57 16.03 -23.55
C ARG A 69 -1.20 14.67 -23.25
N ILE A 70 -1.17 13.75 -24.22
CA ILE A 70 -1.64 12.37 -24.00
C ILE A 70 -0.80 11.64 -22.97
N SER A 71 0.53 11.79 -23.01
CA SER A 71 1.40 11.11 -22.05
C SER A 71 1.15 11.58 -20.62
N VAL A 72 0.88 12.88 -20.41
CA VAL A 72 0.47 13.42 -19.10
C VAL A 72 -0.85 12.80 -18.64
N PHE A 73 -1.86 12.76 -19.51
CA PHE A 73 -3.14 12.11 -19.18
C PHE A 73 -2.98 10.62 -18.88
N ALA A 74 -2.15 9.91 -19.65
CA ALA A 74 -1.85 8.51 -19.43
C ALA A 74 -1.15 8.29 -18.08
N MET A 75 -0.19 9.16 -17.71
CA MET A 75 0.48 9.12 -16.41
C MET A 75 -0.51 9.39 -15.26
N MET A 76 -1.44 10.32 -15.42
CA MET A 76 -2.49 10.59 -14.42
C MET A 76 -3.40 9.38 -14.19
N ILE A 77 -3.81 8.70 -15.27
CA ILE A 77 -4.61 7.47 -15.19
C ILE A 77 -3.79 6.36 -14.53
N GLN A 78 -2.53 6.19 -14.92
CA GLN A 78 -1.65 5.17 -14.36
C GLN A 78 -1.41 5.39 -12.86
N ALA A 79 -1.15 6.63 -12.43
CA ALA A 79 -1.03 6.98 -11.02
C ALA A 79 -2.29 6.64 -10.22
N SER A 80 -3.47 6.89 -10.81
CA SER A 80 -4.76 6.55 -10.20
C SER A 80 -4.96 5.04 -10.09
N MET A 81 -4.61 4.28 -11.13
CA MET A 81 -4.67 2.81 -11.12
C MET A 81 -3.71 2.21 -10.08
N VAL A 82 -2.49 2.72 -9.99
CA VAL A 82 -1.48 2.26 -9.01
C VAL A 82 -1.92 2.61 -7.59
N SER A 83 -2.45 3.81 -7.37
CA SER A 83 -3.03 4.21 -6.08
C SER A 83 -4.18 3.28 -5.67
N TYR A 84 -5.13 3.02 -6.57
CA TYR A 84 -6.24 2.10 -6.31
C TYR A 84 -5.76 0.68 -6.04
N GLY A 85 -4.78 0.20 -6.82
CA GLY A 85 -4.16 -1.11 -6.64
C GLY A 85 -3.48 -1.26 -5.28
N LEU A 86 -2.74 -0.24 -4.84
CA LEU A 86 -2.14 -0.22 -3.50
C LEU A 86 -3.19 -0.25 -2.39
N HIS A 87 -4.26 0.52 -2.56
CA HIS A 87 -5.34 0.57 -1.57
C HIS A 87 -6.07 -0.79 -1.47
N LEU A 88 -6.31 -1.45 -2.61
CA LEU A 88 -6.89 -2.80 -2.66
C LEU A 88 -5.93 -3.85 -2.08
N TYR A 89 -4.63 -3.74 -2.37
CA TYR A 89 -3.60 -4.63 -1.85
C TYR A 89 -3.52 -4.52 -0.32
N GLY A 90 -3.47 -3.30 0.22
CA GLY A 90 -3.49 -3.04 1.65
C GLY A 90 -4.73 -3.63 2.33
N ARG A 91 -5.92 -3.41 1.75
CA ARG A 91 -7.19 -3.94 2.26
C ARG A 91 -7.25 -5.48 2.21
N THR A 92 -6.72 -6.08 1.15
CA THR A 92 -6.68 -7.56 1.00
C THR A 92 -5.70 -8.19 1.98
N LYS A 93 -4.52 -7.59 2.17
CA LYS A 93 -3.53 -8.00 3.17
C LYS A 93 -4.08 -7.89 4.60
N LEU A 94 -4.82 -6.84 4.93
CA LEU A 94 -5.50 -6.71 6.24
C LEU A 94 -6.59 -7.77 6.44
N ARG A 95 -7.36 -8.08 5.40
CA ARG A 95 -8.45 -9.07 5.49
C ARG A 95 -7.92 -10.50 5.71
N ASN A 96 -6.82 -10.84 5.06
CA ASN A 96 -6.28 -12.19 5.10
C ASN A 96 -5.30 -12.44 6.27
N GLY A 97 -4.82 -11.37 6.92
CA GLY A 97 -3.73 -11.47 7.90
C GLY A 97 -2.42 -11.92 7.26
N TRP A 98 -1.35 -12.03 8.05
CA TRP A 98 -0.19 -12.81 7.63
C TRP A 98 -0.55 -14.30 7.75
N GLN A 99 -0.74 -14.96 6.61
CA GLN A 99 -0.71 -16.42 6.53
C GLN A 99 0.75 -16.90 6.58
#